data_AF-A0A1H4E1B7-F1
#
_entry.id   AF-A0A1H4E1B7-F1
#
_cell.length_a   1.000
_cell.length_b   1.000
_cell.length_c   1.000
_cell.angle_alpha   90.00
_cell.angle_beta   90.00
_cell.angle_gamma   90.00
#
_symmetry.space_group_name_H-M   'P 1'
#
loop_
_entity.id
_entity.type
_entity.pdbx_description
1 polymer ?
#
loop_
_entity_poly.entity_id
_entity_poly.type
_entity_poly.pdbx_seq_one_letter_code
_entity_poly.pdbx_strand_id
1 'polypeptide(L)'
;MWYRILHSTFFNAGIIFGSLFVLMGFLIHRFPPKSTRSWYGYRSFLSTRNLDMWRAANEYAAYTSLRIGAVLILLGFACALLYDQQTDWFYYITVGAVVCGTMYIVGNTEWQLTRHFDKDGKRILPDVE
;
A
#
# COMPACT_ATOMS: atom_id res chain seq x y z
N MET A 1 4.69 -6.27 -31.75
CA MET A 1 3.79 -6.96 -30.78
C MET A 1 3.72 -6.21 -29.46
N TRP A 2 4.85 -5.94 -28.78
CA TRP A 2 4.90 -5.24 -27.49
C TRP A 2 4.25 -3.85 -27.44
N TYR A 3 4.40 -3.06 -28.50
CA TYR A 3 3.84 -1.71 -28.58
C TYR A 3 2.32 -1.66 -28.31
N ARG A 4 1.56 -2.61 -28.86
CA ARG A 4 0.09 -2.67 -28.68
C ARG A 4 -0.32 -3.03 -27.26
N ILE A 5 0.50 -3.81 -26.56
CA ILE A 5 0.23 -4.23 -25.18
C ILE A 5 0.49 -3.04 -24.24
N LEU A 6 1.63 -2.36 -24.41
CA LEU A 6 2.01 -1.23 -23.55
C LEU A 6 1.05 -0.04 -23.66
N HIS A 7 0.45 0.19 -24.84
CA HIS A 7 -0.51 1.27 -25.07
C HIS A 7 -1.98 0.84 -24.85
N SER A 8 -2.21 -0.41 -24.43
CA SER A 8 -3.55 -0.84 -24.04
C SER A 8 -3.96 -0.13 -22.75
N THR A 9 -5.18 0.39 -22.68
CA THR A 9 -5.69 1.01 -21.45
C THR A 9 -5.79 0.04 -20.27
N PHE A 10 -5.85 -1.28 -20.53
CA PHE A 10 -5.75 -2.31 -19.49
C PHE A 10 -4.34 -2.47 -18.92
N PHE A 11 -3.31 -2.01 -19.64
CA PHE A 11 -1.93 -1.96 -19.13
C PHE A 11 -1.69 -0.59 -18.48
N ASN A 12 -2.20 -0.39 -17.26
CA ASN A 12 -2.11 0.89 -16.56
C ASN A 12 -1.62 0.78 -15.12
N ALA A 13 -1.23 1.92 -14.56
CA ALA A 13 -0.62 2.01 -13.24
C ALA A 13 -1.54 1.49 -12.12
N GLY A 14 -2.84 1.78 -12.18
CA GLY A 14 -3.80 1.34 -11.17
C GLY A 14 -3.89 -0.18 -11.05
N ILE A 15 -3.96 -0.89 -12.18
CA ILE A 15 -4.02 -2.35 -12.19
C ILE A 15 -2.67 -2.95 -11.76
N ILE A 16 -1.55 -2.45 -12.30
CA ILE A 16 -0.21 -3.01 -12.02
C ILE A 16 0.18 -2.79 -10.55
N PHE A 17 0.16 -1.54 -10.09
CA PHE A 17 0.55 -1.21 -8.71
C PHE A 17 -0.51 -1.64 -7.70
N GLY A 18 -1.79 -1.62 -8.06
CA GLY A 18 -2.85 -2.17 -7.22
C GLY A 18 -2.66 -3.66 -6.96
N SER A 19 -2.33 -4.44 -8.01
CA SER A 19 -2.00 -5.87 -7.87
C SER A 19 -0.76 -6.09 -7.01
N LEU A 20 0.27 -5.25 -7.18
CA LEU A 20 1.47 -5.30 -6.35
C LEU A 20 1.15 -5.02 -4.87
N PHE A 21 0.30 -4.03 -4.57
CA PHE A 21 -0.10 -3.68 -3.20
C PHE A 21 -0.95 -4.77 -2.55
N VAL A 22 -1.86 -5.41 -3.31
CA VAL A 22 -2.59 -6.57 -2.82
C VAL A 22 -1.63 -7.73 -2.52
N LEU A 23 -0.72 -8.04 -3.45
CA LEU A 23 0.25 -9.11 -3.28
C LEU A 23 1.15 -8.87 -2.06
N MET A 24 1.74 -7.67 -1.93
CA MET A 24 2.62 -7.32 -0.82
C MET A 24 1.86 -7.29 0.51
N GLY A 25 0.66 -6.71 0.53
CA GLY A 25 -0.18 -6.70 1.73
C GLY A 25 -0.55 -8.12 2.16
N PHE A 26 -0.89 -9.00 1.21
CA PHE A 26 -1.15 -10.41 1.49
C PHE A 26 0.08 -11.14 2.02
N LEU A 27 1.25 -10.96 1.39
CA LEU A 27 2.50 -11.60 1.80
C LEU A 27 2.92 -11.17 3.21
N ILE A 28 2.86 -9.88 3.52
CA ILE A 28 3.20 -9.37 4.86
C ILE A 28 2.20 -9.84 5.90
N HIS A 29 0.90 -9.86 5.57
CA HIS A 29 -0.12 -10.37 6.49
C HIS A 29 0.03 -11.87 6.75
N ARG A 30 0.28 -12.67 5.70
CA ARG A 30 0.41 -14.14 5.82
C ARG A 30 1.74 -14.58 6.42
N PHE A 31 2.81 -13.85 6.11
CA PHE A 31 4.18 -14.09 6.53
C PHE A 31 4.76 -12.80 7.14
N PRO A 32 4.35 -12.43 8.36
CA PRO A 32 4.80 -11.18 8.97
C PRO A 32 6.31 -11.21 9.23
N PRO A 33 7.02 -10.08 8.97
CA PRO A 33 8.46 -10.01 9.18
C PRO A 33 8.79 -10.14 10.66
N LYS A 34 9.53 -11.18 11.03
CA LYS A 34 9.73 -11.59 12.43
C LYS A 34 10.64 -10.66 13.24
N SER A 35 11.44 -9.83 12.57
CA SER A 35 12.38 -8.92 13.22
C SER A 35 12.63 -7.66 12.38
N THR A 36 13.10 -6.62 13.05
CA THR A 36 13.54 -5.37 12.42
C THR A 36 14.73 -5.54 11.47
N ARG A 37 15.39 -6.71 11.46
CA ARG A 37 16.48 -7.06 10.53
C ARG A 37 15.97 -7.81 9.28
N SER A 38 14.67 -8.07 9.16
CA SER A 38 14.08 -8.72 7.98
C SER A 38 14.35 -7.92 6.70
N TRP A 39 14.64 -8.58 5.58
CA TRP A 39 14.91 -7.86 4.32
C TRP A 39 13.66 -7.18 3.73
N TYR A 40 12.46 -7.55 4.19
CA TYR A 40 11.18 -6.98 3.76
C TYR A 40 10.34 -6.49 4.95
N GLY A 41 9.37 -5.63 4.64
CA GLY A 41 8.44 -5.02 5.59
C GLY A 41 8.41 -3.50 5.48
N TYR A 42 7.34 -2.90 6.01
CA TYR A 42 7.23 -1.45 6.18
C TYR A 42 8.29 -0.95 7.14
N ARG A 43 9.01 0.12 6.75
CA ARG A 43 10.14 0.70 7.48
C ARG A 43 10.00 2.20 7.57
N SER A 44 10.03 2.67 8.79
CA SER A 44 10.02 4.08 9.16
C SER A 44 10.78 4.29 10.46
N PHE A 45 11.03 5.56 10.81
CA PHE A 45 11.69 5.90 12.07
C PHE A 45 10.92 5.34 13.28
N LEU A 46 9.58 5.46 13.29
CA LEU A 46 8.77 4.95 14.41
C LEU A 46 8.71 3.42 14.44
N SER A 47 8.46 2.78 13.29
CA SER A 47 8.29 1.31 13.22
C SER A 47 9.54 0.52 13.59
N THR A 48 10.73 1.12 13.48
CA THR A 48 12.00 0.43 13.75
C THR A 48 12.53 0.60 15.18
N ARG A 49 11.84 1.34 16.05
CA ARG A 49 12.30 1.62 17.43
C ARG A 49 12.32 0.37 18.31
N ASN A 50 11.31 -0.49 18.20
CA ASN A 50 11.25 -1.75 18.93
C ASN A 50 10.46 -2.80 18.15
N LEU A 51 10.48 -4.05 18.63
CA LEU A 51 9.88 -5.18 17.94
C LEU A 51 8.35 -5.11 17.89
N ASP A 52 7.70 -4.52 18.89
CA ASP A 52 6.24 -4.43 18.95
C ASP A 52 5.71 -3.39 17.97
N MET A 53 6.35 -2.22 17.90
CA MET A 53 6.09 -1.20 16.88
C MET A 53 6.37 -1.73 15.47
N TRP A 54 7.42 -2.54 15.31
CA TRP A 54 7.73 -3.18 14.03
C TRP A 54 6.60 -4.10 13.56
N ARG A 55 6.10 -4.96 14.45
CA ARG A 55 4.99 -5.87 14.15
C ARG A 55 3.72 -5.11 13.83
N ALA A 56 3.33 -4.17 14.69
CA ALA A 56 2.13 -3.36 14.50
C ALA A 56 2.17 -2.55 13.21
N ALA A 57 3.29 -1.87 12.90
CA ALA A 57 3.43 -1.09 11.67
C ALA A 57 3.26 -1.96 10.42
N ASN A 58 3.87 -3.14 10.41
CA ASN A 58 3.78 -4.06 9.28
C ASN A 58 2.37 -4.62 9.11
N GLU A 59 1.66 -4.89 10.20
CA GLU A 59 0.26 -5.31 10.17
C GLU A 59 -0.66 -4.20 9.64
N TYR A 60 -0.53 -2.97 10.16
CA TYR A 60 -1.31 -1.81 9.70
C TYR A 60 -1.04 -1.50 8.23
N ALA A 61 0.23 -1.52 7.81
CA ALA A 61 0.62 -1.30 6.43
C ALA A 61 0.10 -2.41 5.51
N ALA A 62 0.18 -3.68 5.93
CA ALA A 62 -0.32 -4.80 5.15
C ALA A 62 -1.83 -4.69 4.88
N TYR A 63 -2.60 -4.40 5.93
CA TYR A 63 -4.05 -4.28 5.83
C TYR A 63 -4.49 -3.05 5.03
N THR A 64 -3.81 -1.92 5.23
CA THR A 64 -4.06 -0.70 4.42
C THR A 64 -3.68 -0.92 2.95
N SER A 65 -2.56 -1.60 2.70
CA SER A 65 -2.10 -1.93 1.34
C SER A 65 -3.07 -2.85 0.60
N LEU A 66 -3.65 -3.84 1.28
CA LEU A 66 -4.70 -4.70 0.69
C LEU A 66 -5.92 -3.87 0.24
N ARG A 67 -6.41 -2.98 1.10
CA ARG A 67 -7.58 -2.13 0.81
C ARG A 67 -7.30 -1.16 -0.34
N ILE A 68 -6.18 -0.43 -0.27
CA ILE A 68 -5.79 0.53 -1.31
C ILE A 68 -5.50 -0.19 -2.63
N GLY A 69 -4.83 -1.34 -2.60
CA GLY A 69 -4.58 -2.15 -3.79
C GLY A 69 -5.87 -2.58 -4.48
N ALA A 70 -6.87 -3.05 -3.74
CA ALA A 70 -8.18 -3.40 -4.29
C ALA A 70 -8.89 -2.20 -4.93
N VAL A 71 -8.88 -1.03 -4.27
CA VAL A 71 -9.44 0.22 -4.82
C VAL A 71 -8.74 0.63 -6.11
N LEU A 72 -7.40 0.55 -6.16
CA LEU A 72 -6.61 0.90 -7.34
C LEU A 72 -6.87 -0.04 -8.53
N ILE A 73 -7.07 -1.34 -8.27
CA ILE A 73 -7.44 -2.31 -9.31
C ILE A 73 -8.80 -1.93 -9.89
N LEU A 74 -9.81 -1.72 -9.03
CA LEU A 74 -11.16 -1.33 -9.47
C LEU A 74 -11.16 -0.03 -10.26
N LEU A 75 -10.44 0.99 -9.78
CA LEU A 75 -10.25 2.26 -10.49
C LEU A 75 -9.56 2.04 -11.84
N GLY A 76 -8.49 1.25 -11.88
CA GLY A 76 -7.73 0.98 -13.10
C GLY A 76 -8.55 0.25 -14.15
N PHE A 77 -9.41 -0.70 -13.75
CA PHE A 77 -10.38 -1.34 -14.66
C PHE A 77 -11.45 -0.36 -15.12
N ALA A 78 -12.01 0.45 -14.22
CA ALA A 78 -13.00 1.46 -14.59
C ALA A 78 -12.43 2.47 -15.61
N CYS A 79 -11.21 2.98 -15.39
CA CYS A 79 -10.53 3.85 -16.36
C CYS A 79 -10.26 3.14 -17.69
N ALA A 80 -9.87 1.86 -17.68
CA ALA A 80 -9.63 1.12 -18.91
C ALA A 80 -10.91 0.93 -19.76
N LEU A 81 -12.08 0.86 -19.12
CA LEU A 81 -13.38 0.76 -19.80
C LEU A 81 -13.91 2.12 -20.29
N LEU A 82 -13.54 3.22 -19.63
CA LEU A 82 -14.03 4.56 -19.96
C LEU A 82 -13.17 5.29 -21.01
N TYR A 83 -11.93 4.87 -21.20
CA TYR A 83 -10.98 5.49 -22.13
C TYR A 83 -10.53 4.49 -23.19
N ASP A 84 -10.55 4.92 -24.47
CA ASP A 84 -10.05 4.11 -25.59
C ASP A 84 -8.53 4.14 -25.73
N GLN A 85 -7.89 5.18 -25.18
CA GLN A 85 -6.45 5.43 -25.29
C GLN A 85 -5.89 6.04 -24.00
N GLN A 86 -4.58 5.86 -23.77
CA GLN A 86 -3.88 6.42 -22.61
C GLN A 86 -3.61 7.92 -22.80
N THR A 87 -4.64 8.74 -22.61
CA THR A 87 -4.55 10.21 -22.65
C THR A 87 -3.88 10.80 -21.40
N ASP A 88 -3.56 12.09 -21.42
CA ASP A 88 -2.99 12.78 -20.24
C ASP A 88 -3.88 12.66 -19.00
N TRP A 89 -5.20 12.85 -19.17
CA TRP A 89 -6.18 12.67 -18.09
C TRP A 89 -6.20 11.25 -17.55
N PHE A 90 -6.08 10.24 -18.43
CA PHE A 90 -5.98 8.85 -18.02
C PHE A 90 -4.76 8.61 -17.11
N TYR A 91 -3.60 9.19 -17.46
CA TYR A 91 -2.40 9.09 -16.63
C TYR A 91 -2.55 9.85 -15.31
N TYR A 92 -3.10 11.07 -15.32
CA TYR A 92 -3.33 11.83 -14.09
C TYR A 92 -4.20 11.08 -13.09
N ILE A 93 -5.26 10.41 -13.56
CA ILE A 93 -6.14 9.62 -12.69
C ILE A 93 -5.41 8.37 -12.20
N THR A 94 -4.87 7.55 -13.10
CA THR A 94 -4.31 6.24 -12.73
C THR A 94 -3.01 6.35 -11.94
N VAL A 95 -2.09 7.22 -12.34
CA VAL A 95 -0.82 7.45 -11.63
C VAL A 95 -1.05 8.29 -10.37
N GLY A 96 -1.88 9.34 -10.46
CA GLY A 96 -2.21 10.19 -9.32
C GLY A 96 -2.85 9.38 -8.19
N ALA A 97 -3.77 8.47 -8.50
CA ALA A 97 -4.36 7.57 -7.51
C ALA A 97 -3.32 6.67 -6.83
N VAL A 98 -2.32 6.15 -7.57
CA VAL A 98 -1.23 5.35 -6.99
C VAL A 98 -0.39 6.19 -6.02
N VAL A 99 -0.05 7.42 -6.39
CA VAL A 99 0.72 8.34 -5.53
C VAL A 99 -0.07 8.65 -4.25
N CYS A 100 -1.34 9.06 -4.39
CA CYS A 100 -2.22 9.33 -3.25
C CYS A 100 -2.39 8.09 -2.36
N GLY A 101 -2.59 6.91 -2.95
CA GLY A 101 -2.73 5.65 -2.22
C GLY A 101 -1.46 5.31 -1.43
N THR A 102 -0.28 5.50 -2.03
CA THR A 102 1.01 5.27 -1.36
C THR A 102 1.21 6.23 -0.19
N MET A 103 0.94 7.53 -0.39
CA MET A 103 0.99 8.52 0.68
C MET A 103 0.02 8.18 1.82
N TYR A 104 -1.18 7.72 1.48
CA TYR A 104 -2.17 7.29 2.46
C TYR A 104 -1.71 6.08 3.27
N ILE A 105 -1.10 5.07 2.65
CA ILE A 105 -0.55 3.90 3.36
C ILE A 105 0.47 4.35 4.41
N VAL A 106 1.42 5.21 4.03
CA VAL A 106 2.44 5.75 4.95
C VAL A 106 1.78 6.56 6.06
N GLY A 107 0.98 7.57 5.70
CA GLY A 107 0.35 8.47 6.67
C GLY A 107 -0.56 7.74 7.65
N ASN A 108 -1.38 6.81 7.18
CA ASN A 108 -2.26 6.00 8.02
C ASN A 108 -1.46 5.08 8.97
N THR A 109 -0.36 4.49 8.49
CA THR A 109 0.49 3.61 9.31
C THR A 109 1.18 4.40 10.42
N GLU A 110 1.82 5.53 10.09
CA GLU A 110 2.46 6.39 11.09
C GLU A 110 1.45 6.94 12.10
N TRP A 111 0.29 7.38 11.62
CA TRP A 111 -0.77 7.86 12.51
C TRP A 111 -1.24 6.77 13.47
N GLN A 112 -1.50 5.55 13.00
CA GLN A 112 -1.87 4.43 13.87
C GLN A 112 -0.78 4.09 14.90
N LEU A 113 0.51 4.15 14.52
CA LEU A 113 1.61 3.97 15.46
C LEU A 113 1.58 5.02 16.56
N THR A 114 1.42 6.30 16.22
CA THR A 114 1.37 7.38 17.23
C THR A 114 0.16 7.32 18.15
N ARG A 115 -0.92 6.63 17.74
CA ARG A 115 -2.10 6.40 18.59
C ARG A 115 -1.93 5.23 19.56
N HIS A 116 -1.25 4.17 19.14
CA HIS A 116 -1.13 2.94 19.93
C HIS A 116 0.14 2.88 20.78
N PHE A 117 1.15 3.71 20.51
CA PHE A 117 2.43 3.70 21.21
C PHE A 117 2.81 5.08 21.74
N ASP A 118 3.43 5.11 22.91
CA ASP A 118 3.99 6.33 23.49
C ASP A 118 5.34 6.70 22.86
N LYS A 119 5.93 7.80 23.35
CA LYS A 119 7.23 8.28 22.90
C LYS A 119 8.38 7.32 23.25
N ASP A 120 8.19 6.39 24.16
CA ASP A 120 9.19 5.38 24.55
C ASP A 120 8.95 4.04 23.82
N GLY A 121 7.88 3.96 23.03
CA GLY A 121 7.49 2.79 22.26
C GLY A 121 6.72 1.74 23.07
N LYS A 122 6.20 2.12 24.24
CA LYS A 122 5.29 1.27 25.03
C LYS A 122 3.86 1.41 24.50
N ARG A 123 3.18 0.28 24.37
CA ARG A 123 1.80 0.22 23.88
C ARG A 123 0.83 0.81 24.91
N ILE A 124 -0.01 1.75 24.48
CA ILE A 124 -0.98 2.48 25.30
C ILE A 124 -2.40 1.92 25.11
N LEU A 125 -2.75 1.51 23.88
CA LEU A 125 -4.07 0.99 23.53
C LEU A 125 -3.99 -0.50 23.18
N PRO A 126 -4.95 -1.33 23.64
CA PRO A 126 -5.12 -2.68 23.13
C PRO A 126 -5.48 -2.63 21.64
N ASP A 127 -5.09 -3.67 20.89
CA ASP A 127 -5.44 -3.79 19.47
C ASP A 127 -6.97 -3.78 19.31
N VAL A 128 -7.46 -3.03 18.32
CA VAL A 128 -8.88 -3.08 17.96
C VAL A 128 -9.09 -4.37 17.17
N GLU A 129 -9.76 -5.36 17.78
CA GLU A 129 -10.20 -6.60 17.12
C GLU A 129 -11.06 -6.34 15.86
#